data_AF-A0A848UKH9-F1
#
_entry.id   AF-A0A848UKH9-F1
#
_cell.length_a   1.000
_cell.length_b   1.000
_cell.length_c   1.000
_cell.angle_alpha   90.00
_cell.angle_beta   90.00
_cell.angle_gamma   90.00
#
_symmetry.space_group_name_H-M   'P 1'
#
loop_
_entity.id
_entity.type
_entity.pdbx_description
1 polymer ?
#
loop_
_entity_poly.entity_id
_entity_poly.type
_entity_poly.pdbx_seq_one_letter_code
_entity_poly.pdbx_strand_id
1 'polypeptide(L)'
;EVGGLGKGEQLHSALLMGDRGYAVTFRQIDPFYVLDLSDPYDPRVTGELKIPGVSTYLHSVGEHHVLGVGQDATDEGFTTGLKLSLFDVSDPTDPREVDVWTMRDANSPVEWDHRAFQMWQDTAIVPVQSWAGDFNGAILFDLEDGIVETGRVTHAKGGVPTSDCRELTLDDVPEENEFWWMIQDGYGHVQLCDAEDSGGWGSWYCDVIPMPDLQYWYGDPAIAEELAERLGTNDDDRIEMCWPDGGYEEAIQRSLVIDDTLWTMTPGTLQANELDGLDRLTTISLR
;
A
#
# COMPACT_ATOMS: atom_id res chain seq x y z
N GLU A 1 29.09 -10.36 -21.69
CA GLU A 1 28.71 -9.14 -20.96
C GLU A 1 27.76 -8.35 -21.84
N VAL A 2 26.53 -8.09 -21.39
CA VAL A 2 25.62 -7.15 -22.06
C VAL A 2 25.83 -5.77 -21.44
N GLY A 3 26.04 -4.75 -22.27
CA GLY A 3 26.25 -3.38 -21.82
C GLY A 3 25.70 -2.38 -22.83
N GLY A 4 25.54 -1.12 -22.40
CA GLY A 4 25.02 -0.04 -23.25
C GLY A 4 23.49 -0.02 -23.40
N LEU A 5 22.77 -0.80 -22.60
CA LEU A 5 21.34 -0.64 -22.34
C LEU A 5 21.09 0.70 -21.66
N GLY A 6 20.02 1.41 -22.02
CA GLY A 6 19.61 2.65 -21.35
C GLY A 6 20.76 3.62 -21.08
N LYS A 7 21.41 4.17 -22.12
CA LYS A 7 22.62 4.99 -21.92
C LYS A 7 22.33 6.25 -21.08
N GLY A 8 22.80 6.21 -19.83
CA GLY A 8 22.61 7.26 -18.82
C GLY A 8 21.35 7.09 -17.96
N GLU A 9 20.71 5.93 -18.05
CA GLU A 9 19.50 5.51 -17.34
C GLU A 9 19.85 4.61 -16.15
N GLN A 10 18.92 4.51 -15.19
CA GLN A 10 19.03 3.56 -14.09
C GLN A 10 18.27 2.28 -14.42
N LEU A 11 18.77 1.13 -13.97
CA LEU A 11 18.04 -0.13 -14.00
C LEU A 11 16.98 -0.10 -12.90
N HIS A 12 15.71 -0.28 -13.26
CA HIS A 12 14.60 -0.26 -12.30
C HIS A 12 14.11 -1.65 -11.95
N SER A 13 14.03 -2.54 -12.95
CA SER A 13 13.63 -3.93 -12.72
C SER A 13 14.36 -4.87 -13.66
N ALA A 14 14.50 -6.11 -13.20
CA ALA A 14 15.02 -7.20 -14.01
C ALA A 14 14.34 -8.51 -13.59
N LEU A 15 14.06 -9.36 -14.57
CA LEU A 15 13.42 -10.66 -14.38
C LEU A 15 14.14 -11.68 -15.24
N LEU A 16 14.59 -12.78 -14.62
CA LEU A 16 15.29 -13.86 -15.30
C LEU A 16 14.36 -15.08 -15.33
N MET A 17 14.09 -15.61 -16.53
CA MET A 17 13.20 -16.74 -16.77
C MET A 17 13.87 -17.76 -17.70
N GLY A 18 14.57 -18.73 -17.11
CA GLY A 18 15.29 -19.74 -17.89
C GLY A 18 16.28 -19.09 -18.86
N ASP A 19 16.08 -19.34 -20.16
CA ASP A 19 16.93 -18.83 -21.24
C ASP A 19 16.57 -17.39 -21.65
N ARG A 20 15.65 -16.72 -20.96
CA ARG A 20 15.23 -15.35 -21.24
C ARG A 20 15.45 -14.44 -20.04
N GLY A 21 15.75 -13.17 -20.31
CA GLY A 21 15.77 -12.12 -19.31
C GLY A 21 14.96 -10.92 -19.78
N TYR A 22 14.45 -10.15 -18.84
CA TYR A 22 13.76 -8.89 -19.09
C TYR A 22 14.37 -7.84 -18.20
N ALA A 23 14.51 -6.62 -18.73
CA ALA A 23 15.08 -5.52 -17.98
C ALA A 23 14.40 -4.22 -18.39
N VAL A 24 14.20 -3.34 -17.41
CA VAL A 24 13.63 -2.02 -17.60
C VAL A 24 14.64 -0.99 -17.14
N THR A 25 14.95 -0.04 -18.01
CA THR A 25 15.78 1.13 -17.66
C THR A 25 14.97 2.40 -17.79
N PHE A 26 15.31 3.45 -17.02
CA PHE A 26 14.57 4.70 -17.09
C PHE A 26 15.47 5.94 -16.98
N ARG A 27 15.28 6.87 -17.93
CA ARG A 27 15.63 8.29 -17.76
C ARG A 27 14.44 9.23 -17.91
N GLN A 28 13.45 8.87 -18.74
CA GLN A 28 12.32 9.69 -19.18
C GLN A 28 11.30 8.88 -20.01
N ILE A 29 11.75 7.84 -20.74
CA ILE A 29 10.93 6.86 -21.49
C ILE A 29 11.56 5.48 -21.23
N ASP A 30 10.75 4.47 -20.95
CA ASP A 30 11.19 3.10 -20.59
C ASP A 30 11.38 2.24 -21.85
N PRO A 31 12.60 1.79 -22.15
CA PRO A 31 12.78 0.60 -22.95
C PRO A 31 12.66 -0.68 -22.08
N PHE A 32 11.56 -1.40 -22.27
CA PHE A 32 11.44 -2.80 -21.88
C PHE A 32 12.32 -3.64 -22.82
N TYR A 33 13.40 -4.20 -22.29
CA TYR A 33 14.34 -5.03 -23.03
C TYR A 33 14.04 -6.52 -22.86
N VAL A 34 14.18 -7.27 -23.96
CA VAL A 34 14.21 -8.73 -23.95
C VAL A 34 15.64 -9.19 -24.18
N LEU A 35 16.10 -10.11 -23.33
CA LEU A 35 17.45 -10.66 -23.32
C LEU A 35 17.40 -12.16 -23.64
N ASP A 36 18.27 -12.61 -24.54
CA ASP A 36 18.61 -14.01 -24.72
C ASP A 36 19.75 -14.37 -23.76
N LEU A 37 19.48 -15.33 -22.89
CA LEU A 37 20.37 -15.86 -21.87
C LEU A 37 20.71 -17.34 -22.10
N SER A 38 20.34 -17.91 -23.25
CA SER A 38 20.56 -19.33 -23.58
C SER A 38 22.04 -19.74 -23.56
N ASP A 39 22.94 -18.80 -23.90
CA ASP A 39 24.38 -18.94 -23.68
C ASP A 39 24.84 -17.99 -22.55
N PRO A 40 25.16 -18.49 -21.35
CA PRO A 40 25.61 -17.65 -20.24
C PRO A 40 26.95 -16.95 -20.51
N TYR A 41 27.73 -17.40 -21.50
CA TYR A 41 28.98 -16.76 -21.91
C TYR A 41 28.77 -15.66 -22.96
N ASP A 42 27.62 -15.64 -23.64
CA ASP A 42 27.30 -14.65 -24.67
C ASP A 42 25.82 -14.20 -24.60
N PRO A 43 25.40 -13.56 -23.50
CA PRO A 43 24.06 -12.98 -23.39
C PRO A 43 23.88 -11.84 -24.39
N ARG A 44 22.67 -11.70 -24.95
CA ARG A 44 22.36 -10.73 -26.02
C ARG A 44 21.03 -10.04 -25.81
N VAL A 45 20.90 -8.81 -26.31
CA VAL A 45 19.60 -8.11 -26.40
C VAL A 45 18.92 -8.57 -27.68
N THR A 46 17.69 -9.10 -27.58
CA THR A 46 16.93 -9.58 -28.73
C THR A 46 15.82 -8.62 -29.15
N GLY A 47 15.26 -7.86 -28.22
CA GLY A 47 14.14 -6.97 -28.46
C GLY A 47 14.15 -5.76 -27.52
N GLU A 48 13.48 -4.70 -27.95
CA GLU A 48 13.31 -3.45 -27.21
C GLU A 48 11.92 -2.90 -27.53
N LEU A 49 11.15 -2.58 -26.49
CA LEU A 49 9.86 -1.89 -26.60
C LEU A 49 9.92 -0.59 -25.80
N LYS A 50 9.67 0.54 -26.47
CA LYS A 50 9.66 1.86 -25.83
C LYS A 50 8.25 2.30 -25.51
N ILE A 51 7.97 2.53 -24.23
CA ILE A 51 6.67 2.99 -23.74
C ILE A 51 6.84 4.11 -22.70
N PRO A 52 5.86 5.02 -22.57
CA PRO A 52 5.79 5.93 -21.44
C PRO A 52 5.55 5.17 -20.13
N GLY A 53 6.07 5.75 -19.06
CA GLY A 53 6.07 5.16 -17.73
C GLY A 53 7.35 4.39 -17.43
N VAL A 54 7.36 3.68 -16.30
CA VAL A 54 8.44 2.80 -15.85
C VAL A 54 7.87 1.62 -15.08
N SER A 55 8.24 0.39 -15.44
CA SER A 55 7.93 -0.80 -14.64
C SER A 55 9.03 -1.11 -13.63
N THR A 56 8.74 -0.92 -12.34
CA THR A 56 9.67 -1.17 -11.21
C THR A 56 9.59 -2.60 -10.68
N TYR A 57 8.53 -3.34 -11.04
CA TYR A 57 8.39 -4.76 -10.79
C TYR A 57 7.93 -5.48 -12.06
N LEU A 58 8.44 -6.71 -12.28
CA LEU A 58 8.07 -7.58 -13.38
C LEU A 58 7.68 -8.95 -12.83
N HIS A 59 6.66 -9.57 -13.43
CA HIS A 59 6.21 -10.91 -13.10
C HIS A 59 5.88 -11.73 -14.36
N SER A 60 6.28 -13.00 -14.41
CA SER A 60 5.86 -13.96 -15.45
C SER A 60 4.37 -14.25 -15.37
N VAL A 61 3.68 -14.15 -16.50
CA VAL A 61 2.30 -14.62 -16.64
C VAL A 61 2.31 -15.69 -17.75
N GLY A 62 2.31 -16.96 -17.34
CA GLY A 62 2.55 -18.07 -18.27
C GLY A 62 3.93 -18.00 -18.95
N GLU A 63 4.05 -18.61 -20.12
CA GLU A 63 5.31 -18.70 -20.89
C GLU A 63 5.55 -17.50 -21.82
N HIS A 64 4.51 -16.72 -22.11
CA HIS A 64 4.50 -15.74 -23.20
C HIS A 64 4.09 -14.34 -22.77
N HIS A 65 3.79 -14.12 -21.49
CA HIS A 65 3.47 -12.80 -21.00
C HIS A 65 4.31 -12.39 -19.79
N VAL A 66 4.54 -11.08 -19.68
CA VAL A 66 5.14 -10.45 -18.51
C VAL A 66 4.23 -9.32 -18.05
N LEU A 67 3.83 -9.34 -16.78
CA LEU A 67 3.18 -8.22 -16.13
C LEU A 67 4.23 -7.27 -15.58
N GLY A 68 4.17 -6.00 -15.98
CA GLY A 68 4.89 -4.90 -15.36
C GLY A 68 4.00 -4.12 -14.40
N VAL A 69 4.54 -3.75 -13.24
CA VAL A 69 3.91 -2.85 -12.27
C VAL A 69 4.85 -1.68 -12.01
N GLY A 70 4.32 -0.46 -12.05
CA GLY A 70 5.11 0.75 -11.82
C GLY A 70 4.31 2.03 -12.04
N GLN A 71 4.92 3.05 -12.62
CA GLN A 71 4.28 4.37 -12.82
C GLN A 71 4.05 4.65 -14.29
N ASP A 72 2.86 5.14 -14.63
CA ASP A 72 2.56 5.76 -15.92
C ASP A 72 3.23 7.13 -16.00
N ALA A 73 3.51 7.59 -17.21
CA ALA A 73 4.08 8.91 -17.43
C ALA A 73 3.64 9.54 -18.76
N THR A 74 3.73 10.86 -18.85
CA THR A 74 3.59 11.56 -20.13
C THR A 74 4.81 11.33 -21.02
N ASP A 75 4.72 11.68 -22.30
CA ASP A 75 5.85 11.62 -23.25
C ASP A 75 7.05 12.49 -22.82
N GLU A 76 6.80 13.50 -21.98
CA GLU A 76 7.83 14.35 -21.36
C GLU A 76 8.47 13.73 -20.10
N GLY A 77 8.01 12.55 -19.68
CA GLY A 77 8.54 11.80 -18.53
C GLY A 77 7.95 12.20 -17.17
N PHE A 78 6.82 12.91 -17.15
CA PHE A 78 6.14 13.24 -15.89
C PHE A 78 5.26 12.09 -15.43
N THR A 79 5.52 11.55 -14.23
CA THR A 79 4.72 10.47 -13.65
C THR A 79 3.29 10.91 -13.36
N THR A 80 2.31 10.09 -13.72
CA THR A 80 0.87 10.41 -13.61
C THR A 80 0.11 9.50 -12.65
N GLY A 81 0.66 8.33 -12.29
CA GLY A 81 0.08 7.41 -11.32
C GLY A 81 0.45 5.94 -11.61
N LEU A 82 -0.16 5.02 -10.88
CA LEU A 82 0.09 3.58 -10.97
C LEU A 82 -0.27 3.04 -12.36
N LYS A 83 0.60 2.19 -12.91
CA LYS A 83 0.42 1.48 -14.18
C LYS A 83 0.67 -0.01 -14.01
N LEU A 84 -0.22 -0.80 -14.59
CA LEU A 84 0.00 -2.21 -14.91
C LEU A 84 0.08 -2.34 -16.43
N SER A 85 1.11 -3.01 -16.93
CA SER A 85 1.33 -3.28 -18.35
C SER A 85 1.47 -4.78 -18.59
N LEU A 86 0.68 -5.36 -19.50
CA LEU A 86 0.84 -6.75 -19.91
C LEU A 86 1.61 -6.78 -21.23
N PHE A 87 2.76 -7.44 -21.22
CA PHE A 87 3.63 -7.56 -22.39
C PHE A 87 3.51 -8.95 -23.00
N ASP A 88 3.21 -9.06 -24.30
CA ASP A 88 3.41 -10.27 -25.10
C ASP A 88 4.88 -10.35 -25.51
N VAL A 89 5.52 -11.44 -25.09
CA VAL A 89 6.93 -11.77 -25.32
C VAL A 89 7.09 -13.10 -26.03
N SER A 90 6.06 -13.58 -26.73
CA SER A 90 6.10 -14.81 -27.53
C SER A 90 7.20 -14.74 -28.60
N ASP A 91 7.29 -13.62 -29.33
CA ASP A 91 8.41 -13.26 -30.19
C ASP A 91 9.40 -12.35 -29.43
N PRO A 92 10.60 -12.85 -29.06
CA PRO A 92 11.58 -12.08 -28.29
C PRO A 92 12.22 -10.93 -29.09
N THR A 93 11.96 -10.85 -30.40
CA THR A 93 12.45 -9.78 -31.27
C THR A 93 11.44 -8.67 -31.52
N ASP A 94 10.17 -8.90 -31.17
CA ASP A 94 9.06 -7.94 -31.32
C ASP A 94 8.13 -7.97 -30.09
N PRO A 95 8.62 -7.61 -28.89
CA PRO A 95 7.78 -7.51 -27.70
C PRO A 95 6.72 -6.42 -27.84
N ARG A 96 5.50 -6.66 -27.35
CA ARG A 96 4.36 -5.73 -27.48
C ARG A 96 3.63 -5.54 -26.15
N GLU A 97 3.25 -4.31 -25.83
CA GLU A 97 2.29 -4.02 -24.76
C GLU A 97 0.88 -4.33 -25.29
N VAL A 98 0.26 -5.38 -24.78
CA VAL A 98 -1.03 -5.89 -25.27
C VAL A 98 -2.21 -5.42 -24.45
N ASP A 99 -1.98 -5.03 -23.19
CA ASP A 99 -2.99 -4.42 -22.34
C ASP A 99 -2.39 -3.51 -21.27
N VAL A 100 -3.16 -2.51 -20.83
CA VAL A 100 -2.74 -1.49 -19.87
C VAL A 100 -3.89 -1.13 -18.93
N TRP A 101 -3.60 -1.12 -17.63
CA TRP A 101 -4.46 -0.50 -16.63
C TRP A 101 -3.72 0.64 -15.93
N THR A 102 -4.40 1.76 -15.72
CA THR A 102 -3.82 2.92 -15.01
C THR A 102 -4.76 3.48 -13.95
N MET A 103 -4.17 4.00 -12.87
CA MET A 103 -4.85 4.79 -11.87
C MET A 103 -4.03 6.04 -11.58
N ARG A 104 -4.60 7.20 -11.90
CA ARG A 104 -3.96 8.49 -11.63
C ARG A 104 -3.74 8.69 -10.14
N ASP A 105 -2.69 9.43 -9.81
CA ASP A 105 -2.46 9.89 -8.44
C ASP A 105 -2.49 8.71 -7.46
N ALA A 106 -1.79 7.64 -7.83
CA ALA A 106 -1.71 6.40 -7.10
C ALA A 106 -0.33 5.76 -7.24
N ASN A 107 0.00 4.91 -6.27
CA ASN A 107 1.18 4.06 -6.28
C ASN A 107 0.84 2.68 -5.66
N SER A 108 1.81 1.78 -5.71
CA SER A 108 1.71 0.45 -5.14
C SER A 108 2.93 0.09 -4.30
N PRO A 109 2.75 -0.47 -3.10
CA PRO A 109 3.82 -1.14 -2.35
C PRO A 109 4.70 -2.10 -3.15
N VAL A 110 4.16 -2.69 -4.23
CA VAL A 110 4.90 -3.57 -5.16
C VAL A 110 6.11 -2.87 -5.78
N GLU A 111 6.06 -1.55 -5.97
CA GLU A 111 7.10 -0.78 -6.63
C GLU A 111 8.40 -0.70 -5.84
N TRP A 112 8.34 -0.89 -4.51
CA TRP A 112 9.52 -0.85 -3.63
C TRP A 112 9.69 -2.12 -2.78
N ASP A 113 8.67 -2.97 -2.66
CA ASP A 113 8.74 -4.26 -1.99
C ASP A 113 7.98 -5.34 -2.78
N HIS A 114 8.73 -6.14 -3.55
CA HIS A 114 8.17 -7.23 -4.36
C HIS A 114 7.36 -8.27 -3.55
N ARG A 115 7.52 -8.32 -2.23
CA ARG A 115 6.73 -9.23 -1.36
C ARG A 115 5.31 -8.75 -1.14
N ALA A 116 4.99 -7.52 -1.54
CA ALA A 116 3.63 -7.00 -1.52
C ALA A 116 2.78 -7.56 -2.67
N PHE A 117 3.41 -8.01 -3.76
CA PHE A 117 2.71 -8.61 -4.89
C PHE A 117 2.36 -10.06 -4.59
N GLN A 118 1.14 -10.47 -4.94
CA GLN A 118 0.76 -11.87 -4.91
C GLN A 118 0.13 -12.28 -6.24
N MET A 119 0.63 -13.38 -6.80
CA MET A 119 -0.06 -14.12 -7.84
C MET A 119 -0.80 -15.31 -7.22
N TRP A 120 -2.07 -15.48 -7.54
CA TRP A 120 -2.85 -16.66 -7.21
C TRP A 120 -3.53 -17.16 -8.48
N GLN A 121 -3.06 -18.30 -9.00
CA GLN A 121 -3.44 -18.78 -10.34
C GLN A 121 -3.18 -17.67 -11.38
N ASP A 122 -4.20 -17.25 -12.11
CA ASP A 122 -4.13 -16.15 -13.09
C ASP A 122 -4.58 -14.81 -12.49
N THR A 123 -4.81 -14.73 -11.18
CA THR A 123 -5.19 -13.49 -10.49
C THR A 123 -3.99 -12.81 -9.83
N ALA A 124 -3.67 -11.60 -10.29
CA ALA A 124 -2.74 -10.70 -9.61
C ALA A 124 -3.46 -9.87 -8.54
N ILE A 125 -2.96 -9.93 -7.31
CA ILE A 125 -3.43 -9.12 -6.18
C ILE A 125 -2.40 -8.04 -5.93
N VAL A 126 -2.77 -6.79 -6.19
CA VAL A 126 -1.88 -5.63 -6.15
C VAL A 126 -2.38 -4.65 -5.10
N PRO A 127 -1.63 -4.40 -4.02
CA PRO A 127 -1.95 -3.31 -3.11
C PRO A 127 -1.83 -1.95 -3.81
N VAL A 128 -2.76 -1.04 -3.56
CA VAL A 128 -2.84 0.28 -4.20
C VAL A 128 -3.17 1.34 -3.15
N GLN A 129 -2.46 2.46 -3.24
CA GLN A 129 -2.74 3.67 -2.47
C GLN A 129 -2.98 4.80 -3.47
N SER A 130 -4.14 5.47 -3.38
CA SER A 130 -4.51 6.59 -4.24
C SER A 130 -4.88 7.81 -3.39
N TRP A 131 -4.12 8.89 -3.57
CA TRP A 131 -4.33 10.15 -2.87
C TRP A 131 -5.44 11.01 -3.50
N ALA A 132 -5.73 10.84 -4.79
CA ALA A 132 -6.86 11.54 -5.43
C ALA A 132 -8.19 10.81 -5.27
N GLY A 133 -8.16 9.48 -5.19
CA GLY A 133 -9.35 8.63 -5.08
C GLY A 133 -9.76 8.27 -3.66
N ASP A 134 -8.95 8.65 -2.66
CA ASP A 134 -9.11 8.25 -1.25
C ASP A 134 -9.27 6.73 -1.10
N PHE A 135 -8.40 5.99 -1.79
CA PHE A 135 -8.41 4.52 -1.80
C PHE A 135 -7.10 3.97 -1.26
N ASN A 136 -7.18 3.23 -0.16
CA ASN A 136 -6.11 2.40 0.37
C ASN A 136 -6.62 0.96 0.47
N GLY A 137 -6.00 0.05 -0.27
CA GLY A 137 -6.51 -1.30 -0.39
C GLY A 137 -5.68 -2.19 -1.31
N ALA A 138 -6.31 -3.25 -1.81
CA ALA A 138 -5.77 -4.14 -2.83
C ALA A 138 -6.80 -4.33 -3.93
N ILE A 139 -6.31 -4.39 -5.16
CA ILE A 139 -7.12 -4.63 -6.37
C ILE A 139 -6.73 -6.00 -6.91
N LEU A 140 -7.73 -6.79 -7.25
CA LEU A 140 -7.57 -8.09 -7.90
C LEU A 140 -7.74 -7.89 -9.40
N PHE A 141 -6.80 -8.44 -10.16
CA PHE A 141 -6.79 -8.45 -11.62
C PHE A 141 -6.72 -9.89 -12.11
N ASP A 142 -7.75 -10.35 -12.81
CA ASP A 142 -7.67 -11.57 -13.60
C ASP A 142 -6.85 -11.28 -14.87
N LEU A 143 -5.89 -12.15 -15.17
CA LEU A 143 -4.93 -12.05 -16.26
C LEU A 143 -5.14 -13.09 -17.38
N GLU A 144 -6.19 -13.91 -17.34
CA GLU A 144 -6.44 -14.97 -18.34
C GLU A 144 -6.59 -14.39 -19.76
N ASP A 145 -7.35 -13.30 -19.90
CA ASP A 145 -7.70 -12.67 -21.18
C ASP A 145 -7.23 -11.19 -21.30
N GLY A 146 -6.34 -10.73 -20.43
CA GLY A 146 -5.93 -9.32 -20.32
C GLY A 146 -5.98 -8.84 -18.87
N ILE A 147 -5.78 -7.55 -18.60
CA ILE A 147 -5.83 -6.99 -17.24
C ILE A 147 -7.28 -6.65 -16.88
N VAL A 148 -8.01 -7.59 -16.28
CA VAL A 148 -9.42 -7.42 -15.90
C VAL A 148 -9.54 -7.22 -14.38
N GLU A 149 -9.93 -6.02 -13.95
CA GLU A 149 -10.23 -5.78 -12.53
C GLU A 149 -11.47 -6.59 -12.10
N THR A 150 -11.28 -7.52 -11.15
CA THR A 150 -12.35 -8.40 -10.63
C THR A 150 -12.89 -7.95 -9.29
N GLY A 151 -12.15 -7.13 -8.54
CA GLY A 151 -12.65 -6.53 -7.31
C GLY A 151 -11.59 -5.79 -6.50
N ARG A 152 -12.05 -5.17 -5.41
CA ARG A 152 -11.23 -4.38 -4.50
C ARG A 152 -11.49 -4.76 -3.06
N VAL A 153 -10.43 -4.84 -2.27
CA VAL A 153 -10.47 -5.03 -0.81
C VAL A 153 -9.90 -3.80 -0.14
N THR A 154 -10.55 -3.32 0.91
CA THR A 154 -10.05 -2.25 1.78
C THR A 154 -10.20 -2.64 3.25
N HIS A 155 -9.30 -2.11 4.07
CA HIS A 155 -9.37 -2.17 5.54
C HIS A 155 -10.15 -1.00 6.12
N ALA A 156 -10.63 -0.08 5.26
CA ALA A 156 -11.44 1.05 5.69
C ALA A 156 -12.61 0.58 6.54
N LYS A 157 -12.72 1.22 7.72
CA LYS A 157 -13.88 1.12 8.59
C LYS A 157 -14.92 2.09 8.01
N GLY A 158 -15.76 1.60 7.08
CA GLY A 158 -16.76 2.45 6.44
C GLY A 158 -17.64 3.17 7.47
N GLY A 159 -17.88 4.47 7.28
CA GLY A 159 -18.71 5.28 8.17
C GLY A 159 -18.09 6.65 8.52
N VAL A 160 -18.84 7.47 9.26
CA VAL A 160 -18.24 8.58 10.03
C VAL A 160 -17.26 7.96 11.03
N PRO A 161 -16.11 8.58 11.33
CA PRO A 161 -15.28 8.12 12.45
C PRO A 161 -16.15 7.97 13.70
N THR A 162 -16.35 6.72 14.13
CA THR A 162 -17.09 6.40 15.34
C THR A 162 -16.16 5.64 16.25
N SER A 163 -15.99 6.17 17.45
CA SER A 163 -15.36 5.50 18.58
C SER A 163 -16.41 5.24 19.64
N ASP A 164 -16.23 4.16 20.40
CA ASP A 164 -16.96 3.90 21.64
C ASP A 164 -16.41 4.71 22.82
N CYS A 165 -15.23 5.31 22.67
CA CYS A 165 -14.61 6.17 23.66
C CYS A 165 -15.29 7.55 23.81
N ARG A 166 -15.02 8.20 24.94
CA ARG A 166 -15.44 9.58 25.19
C ARG A 166 -14.49 10.57 24.50
N GLU A 167 -14.99 11.32 23.52
CA GLU A 167 -14.29 12.48 22.96
C GLU A 167 -13.96 13.51 24.05
N LEU A 168 -12.72 13.98 24.08
CA LEU A 168 -12.26 15.04 24.97
C LEU A 168 -12.35 16.40 24.28
N THR A 169 -12.84 17.38 25.03
CA THR A 169 -12.99 18.77 24.58
C THR A 169 -12.01 19.69 25.30
N LEU A 170 -11.97 20.98 24.92
CA LEU A 170 -11.11 21.98 25.56
C LEU A 170 -11.40 22.15 27.06
N ASP A 171 -12.63 21.84 27.51
CA ASP A 171 -13.01 21.93 28.93
C ASP A 171 -12.46 20.73 29.74
N ASP A 172 -12.13 19.63 29.08
CA ASP A 172 -11.68 18.39 29.70
C ASP A 172 -10.16 18.38 29.98
N VAL A 173 -9.38 19.16 29.22
CA VAL A 173 -7.91 19.15 29.27
C VAL A 173 -7.32 20.45 29.85
N PRO A 174 -6.16 20.41 30.53
CA PRO A 174 -5.46 21.62 30.95
C PRO A 174 -5.09 22.52 29.76
N GLU A 175 -5.11 23.84 29.95
CA GLU A 175 -4.80 24.80 28.88
C GLU A 175 -3.31 24.76 28.47
N GLU A 176 -3.03 25.19 27.24
CA GLU A 176 -1.69 25.36 26.66
C GLU A 176 -0.81 24.08 26.59
N ASN A 177 -1.41 22.90 26.72
CA ASN A 177 -0.72 21.61 26.56
C ASN A 177 -0.98 20.95 25.19
N GLU A 178 -0.28 19.85 24.88
CA GLU A 178 -0.36 19.16 23.58
C GLU A 178 -1.79 18.74 23.19
N PHE A 179 -2.58 18.18 24.10
CA PHE A 179 -3.96 17.78 23.81
C PHE A 179 -4.84 19.00 23.57
N TRP A 180 -4.63 20.08 24.33
CA TRP A 180 -5.34 21.34 24.15
C TRP A 180 -5.07 21.96 22.79
N TRP A 181 -3.82 22.01 22.33
CA TRP A 181 -3.46 22.50 20.99
C TRP A 181 -4.03 21.61 19.89
N MET A 182 -3.98 20.28 20.04
CA MET A 182 -4.58 19.35 19.07
C MET A 182 -6.09 19.56 18.91
N ILE A 183 -6.82 19.67 20.02
CA ILE A 183 -8.27 19.90 20.03
C ILE A 183 -8.58 21.30 19.49
N GLN A 184 -7.85 22.33 19.91
CA GLN A 184 -8.10 23.73 19.51
C GLN A 184 -7.91 23.92 18.01
N ASP A 185 -6.81 23.42 17.47
CA ASP A 185 -6.46 23.65 16.07
C ASP A 185 -7.20 22.68 15.12
N GLY A 186 -7.84 21.65 15.66
CA GLY A 186 -8.62 20.66 14.90
C GLY A 186 -7.80 19.76 14.00
N TYR A 187 -6.49 19.62 14.25
CA TYR A 187 -5.60 18.73 13.50
C TYR A 187 -5.62 17.28 14.02
N GLY A 188 -6.26 17.03 15.15
CA GLY A 188 -6.35 15.71 15.77
C GLY A 188 -7.64 15.51 16.55
N HIS A 189 -7.88 14.28 16.97
CA HIS A 189 -8.99 13.87 17.81
C HIS A 189 -8.42 13.20 19.06
N VAL A 190 -8.86 13.62 20.23
CA VAL A 190 -8.38 13.07 21.50
C VAL A 190 -9.56 12.47 22.24
N GLN A 191 -9.41 11.25 22.74
CA GLN A 191 -10.49 10.52 23.40
C GLN A 191 -9.98 9.76 24.64
N LEU A 192 -10.87 9.58 25.61
CA LEU A 192 -10.68 8.73 26.78
C LEU A 192 -11.45 7.43 26.56
N CYS A 193 -10.73 6.32 26.56
CA CYS A 193 -11.28 4.98 26.41
C CYS A 193 -11.12 4.21 27.72
N ASP A 194 -12.15 3.46 28.12
CA ASP A 194 -12.03 2.49 29.20
C ASP A 194 -11.40 1.17 28.71
N ALA A 195 -11.28 0.18 29.60
CA ALA A 195 -10.67 -1.11 29.28
C ALA A 195 -11.53 -2.00 28.36
N GLU A 196 -12.83 -1.73 28.26
CA GLU A 196 -13.77 -2.49 27.41
C GLU A 196 -13.94 -1.85 26.02
N ASP A 197 -13.63 -0.55 25.88
CA ASP A 197 -13.70 0.20 24.64
C ASP A 197 -12.69 -0.30 23.59
N SER A 198 -13.19 -0.47 22.36
CA SER A 198 -12.39 -0.87 21.20
C SER A 198 -11.45 0.24 20.70
N GLY A 199 -11.84 1.50 20.84
CA GLY A 199 -11.04 2.66 20.43
C GLY A 199 -10.76 2.77 18.93
N GLY A 200 -9.81 3.63 18.60
CA GLY A 200 -9.55 4.14 17.26
C GLY A 200 -10.51 5.27 16.86
N TRP A 201 -10.23 5.91 15.72
CA TRP A 201 -11.09 6.98 15.19
C TRP A 201 -11.17 6.91 13.66
N GLY A 202 -12.15 6.18 13.13
CA GLY A 202 -12.27 5.97 11.69
C GLY A 202 -11.02 5.31 11.08
N SER A 203 -10.40 5.99 10.11
CA SER A 203 -9.16 5.59 9.43
C SER A 203 -7.88 6.18 10.05
N TRP A 204 -8.00 6.95 11.13
CA TRP A 204 -6.89 7.72 11.67
C TRP A 204 -5.93 6.82 12.46
N TYR A 205 -4.65 7.17 12.39
CA TYR A 205 -3.67 6.61 13.31
C TYR A 205 -3.95 7.15 14.70
N CYS A 206 -4.02 6.27 15.70
CA CYS A 206 -4.15 6.64 17.11
C CYS A 206 -2.94 6.13 17.91
N ASP A 207 -2.27 7.04 18.61
CA ASP A 207 -1.35 6.67 19.68
C ASP A 207 -2.16 6.36 20.95
N VAL A 208 -1.93 5.17 21.49
CA VAL A 208 -2.61 4.66 22.68
C VAL A 208 -1.72 4.89 23.89
N ILE A 209 -2.21 5.67 24.84
CA ILE A 209 -1.47 6.11 26.02
C ILE A 209 -2.20 5.58 27.26
N PRO A 210 -1.74 4.46 27.85
CA PRO A 210 -2.26 3.99 29.13
C PRO A 210 -2.17 5.09 30.19
N MET A 211 -3.18 5.21 31.05
CA MET A 211 -3.16 6.23 32.12
C MET A 211 -1.87 6.20 32.98
N PRO A 212 -1.29 5.05 33.35
CA PRO A 212 -0.02 5.00 34.10
C PRO A 212 1.19 5.58 33.34
N ASP A 213 1.14 5.60 32.00
CA ASP A 213 2.22 6.07 31.14
C ASP A 213 2.07 7.54 30.72
N LEU A 214 0.92 8.16 31.04
CA LEU A 214 0.59 9.53 30.65
C LEU A 214 1.65 10.56 31.08
N GLN A 215 2.27 10.36 32.25
CA GLN A 215 3.34 11.23 32.75
C GLN A 215 4.56 11.30 31.82
N TYR A 216 4.83 10.24 31.04
CA TYR A 216 5.97 10.19 30.11
C TYR A 216 5.71 11.02 28.85
N TRP A 217 4.44 11.17 28.49
CA TRP A 217 4.01 12.01 27.38
C TRP A 217 4.06 13.50 27.72
N TYR A 218 3.58 13.87 28.91
CA TYR A 218 3.59 15.27 29.34
C TYR A 218 4.95 15.77 29.84
N GLY A 219 5.83 14.87 30.26
CA GLY A 219 7.09 15.25 30.89
C GLY A 219 6.93 15.93 32.26
N ASP A 220 5.70 16.06 32.77
CA ASP A 220 5.34 16.57 34.08
C ASP A 220 4.24 15.70 34.72
N PRO A 221 4.56 14.93 35.78
CA PRO A 221 3.60 14.10 36.49
C PRO A 221 2.40 14.86 37.06
N ALA A 222 2.56 16.15 37.41
CA ALA A 222 1.48 16.93 38.00
C ALA A 222 0.34 17.18 36.99
N ILE A 223 0.66 17.32 35.71
CA ILE A 223 -0.32 17.51 34.64
C ILE A 223 -1.09 16.21 34.40
N ALA A 224 -0.39 15.06 34.44
CA ALA A 224 -1.02 13.76 34.29
C ALA A 224 -1.96 13.44 35.47
N GLU A 225 -1.55 13.74 36.71
CA GLU A 225 -2.41 13.60 37.90
C GLU A 225 -3.64 14.51 37.83
N GLU A 226 -3.46 15.79 37.43
CA GLU A 226 -4.57 16.73 37.26
C GLU A 226 -5.57 16.24 36.20
N LEU A 227 -5.08 15.75 35.05
CA LEU A 227 -5.94 15.23 34.00
C LEU A 227 -6.72 13.99 34.49
N ALA A 228 -6.04 13.05 35.15
CA ALA A 228 -6.68 11.85 35.72
C ALA A 228 -7.78 12.22 36.72
N GLU A 229 -7.54 13.19 37.60
CA GLU A 229 -8.53 13.65 38.58
C GLU A 229 -9.72 14.35 37.92
N ARG A 230 -9.48 15.22 36.92
CA ARG A 230 -10.52 15.91 36.17
C ARG A 230 -11.44 14.96 35.42
N LEU A 231 -10.85 13.96 34.79
CA LEU A 231 -11.55 12.98 33.96
C LEU A 231 -12.18 11.85 34.79
N GLY A 232 -11.70 11.64 36.03
CA GLY A 232 -12.16 10.57 36.91
C GLY A 232 -11.74 9.19 36.41
N THR A 233 -10.51 9.06 35.91
CA THR A 233 -10.02 7.83 35.27
C THR A 233 -9.53 6.79 36.28
N ASN A 234 -9.45 5.56 35.80
CA ASN A 234 -8.82 4.42 36.46
C ASN A 234 -7.48 4.06 35.80
N ASP A 235 -6.69 3.23 36.45
CA ASP A 235 -5.40 2.78 35.93
C ASP A 235 -5.51 1.95 34.64
N ASP A 236 -6.67 1.32 34.39
CA ASP A 236 -6.93 0.50 33.20
C ASP A 236 -7.47 1.34 32.01
N ASP A 237 -7.77 2.62 32.23
CA ASP A 237 -8.20 3.52 31.16
C ASP A 237 -6.99 3.94 30.29
N ARG A 238 -7.28 4.53 29.14
CA ARG A 238 -6.26 5.05 28.22
C ARG A 238 -6.75 6.32 27.51
N ILE A 239 -5.80 7.19 27.20
CA ILE A 239 -6.00 8.28 26.26
C ILE A 239 -5.59 7.80 24.87
N GLU A 240 -6.40 8.08 23.86
CA GLU A 240 -6.00 7.92 22.47
C GLU A 240 -5.91 9.27 21.79
N MET A 241 -4.76 9.51 21.16
CA MET A 241 -4.51 10.69 20.32
C MET A 241 -4.51 10.25 18.88
N CYS A 242 -5.52 10.66 18.13
CA CYS A 242 -5.75 10.27 16.76
C CYS A 242 -5.47 11.42 15.78
N TRP A 243 -4.85 11.14 14.64
CA TRP A 243 -4.64 12.11 13.56
C TRP A 243 -4.72 11.46 12.18
N PRO A 244 -5.07 12.22 11.14
CA PRO A 244 -5.05 11.71 9.78
C PRO A 244 -3.60 11.39 9.38
N ASP A 245 -3.37 10.16 8.92
CA ASP A 245 -2.05 9.66 8.50
C ASP A 245 -1.94 9.51 6.98
N GLY A 246 -2.95 9.98 6.24
CA GLY A 246 -3.04 9.82 4.79
C GLY A 246 -3.45 8.41 4.35
N GLY A 247 -4.01 7.59 5.25
CA GLY A 247 -4.44 6.22 4.98
C GLY A 247 -3.30 5.19 5.07
N TYR A 248 -2.21 5.53 5.76
CA TYR A 248 -1.07 4.64 5.96
C TYR A 248 -1.46 3.38 6.78
N GLU A 249 -2.27 3.52 7.82
CA GLU A 249 -2.79 2.41 8.62
C GLU A 249 -3.75 1.50 7.85
N GLU A 250 -4.34 2.00 6.77
CA GLU A 250 -5.22 1.25 5.87
C GLU A 250 -4.50 0.69 4.65
N ALA A 251 -3.23 1.06 4.46
CA ALA A 251 -2.43 0.63 3.32
C ALA A 251 -2.13 -0.86 3.43
N ILE A 252 -2.73 -1.66 2.57
CA ILE A 252 -2.45 -3.09 2.50
C ILE A 252 -0.99 -3.27 2.07
N GLN A 253 -0.22 -4.02 2.86
CA GLN A 253 1.20 -4.27 2.60
C GLN A 253 1.45 -5.70 2.13
N ARG A 254 0.56 -6.63 2.47
CA ARG A 254 0.67 -8.05 2.12
C ARG A 254 -0.70 -8.63 1.81
N SER A 255 -0.70 -9.59 0.89
CA SER A 255 -1.80 -10.51 0.68
C SER A 255 -1.30 -11.96 0.74
N LEU A 256 -2.20 -12.85 1.14
CA LEU A 256 -2.01 -14.29 1.06
C LEU A 256 -3.36 -14.96 0.81
N VAL A 257 -3.40 -15.91 -0.11
CA VAL A 257 -4.60 -16.72 -0.36
C VAL A 257 -4.37 -18.09 0.25
N ILE A 258 -5.29 -18.51 1.12
CA ILE A 258 -5.31 -19.84 1.73
C ILE A 258 -6.67 -20.44 1.44
N ASP A 259 -6.67 -21.55 0.70
CA ASP A 259 -7.90 -22.14 0.15
C ASP A 259 -8.73 -21.09 -0.60
N ASP A 260 -9.98 -20.86 -0.20
CA ASP A 260 -10.89 -19.88 -0.80
C ASP A 260 -10.97 -18.55 -0.01
N THR A 261 -9.94 -18.25 0.79
CA THR A 261 -9.88 -17.04 1.63
C THR A 261 -8.71 -16.16 1.26
N LEU A 262 -9.00 -14.88 0.97
CA LEU A 262 -8.01 -13.83 0.81
C LEU A 262 -7.71 -13.18 2.15
N TRP A 263 -6.48 -13.33 2.62
CA TRP A 263 -5.94 -12.61 3.77
C TRP A 263 -5.19 -11.38 3.29
N THR A 264 -5.47 -10.23 3.88
CA THR A 264 -4.75 -8.98 3.63
C THR A 264 -4.31 -8.34 4.94
N MET A 265 -3.13 -7.73 4.93
CA MET A 265 -2.51 -7.17 6.12
C MET A 265 -2.11 -5.72 5.90
N THR A 266 -2.49 -4.85 6.84
CA THR A 266 -1.98 -3.48 7.00
C THR A 266 -1.07 -3.42 8.24
N PRO A 267 -0.44 -2.28 8.57
CA PRO A 267 0.38 -2.17 9.78
C PRO A 267 -0.33 -2.59 11.08
N GLY A 268 -1.63 -2.24 11.22
CA GLY A 268 -2.39 -2.50 12.43
C GLY A 268 -3.37 -3.67 12.37
N THR A 269 -3.65 -4.22 11.18
CA THR A 269 -4.80 -5.12 11.00
C THR A 269 -4.49 -6.29 10.07
N LEU A 270 -4.99 -7.48 10.43
CA LEU A 270 -5.14 -8.62 9.54
C LEU A 270 -6.63 -8.82 9.23
N GLN A 271 -6.99 -8.88 7.95
CA GLN A 271 -8.37 -9.04 7.50
C GLN A 271 -8.49 -10.26 6.59
N ALA A 272 -9.56 -11.03 6.77
CA ALA A 272 -9.95 -12.11 5.87
C ALA A 272 -11.19 -11.69 5.05
N ASN A 273 -11.16 -12.01 3.77
CA ASN A 273 -12.25 -11.86 2.83
C ASN A 273 -12.52 -13.20 2.12
N GLU A 274 -13.77 -13.48 1.78
CA GLU A 274 -14.07 -14.52 0.78
C GLU A 274 -13.33 -14.19 -0.51
N LEU A 275 -12.75 -15.18 -1.19
CA LEU A 275 -12.03 -14.90 -2.43
C LEU A 275 -12.99 -14.58 -3.58
N ASP A 276 -14.13 -15.28 -3.62
CA ASP A 276 -15.26 -14.92 -4.48
C ASP A 276 -16.10 -13.84 -3.78
N GLY A 277 -16.57 -12.84 -4.51
CA GLY A 277 -17.36 -11.72 -3.96
C GLY A 277 -16.62 -10.73 -3.05
N LEU A 278 -15.50 -11.12 -2.43
CA LEU A 278 -14.67 -10.28 -1.55
C LEU A 278 -15.35 -9.82 -0.25
N ASP A 279 -16.41 -10.53 0.18
CA ASP A 279 -17.11 -10.23 1.43
C ASP A 279 -16.16 -10.36 2.64
N ARG A 280 -16.18 -9.36 3.53
CA ARG A 280 -15.33 -9.35 4.73
C ARG A 280 -15.81 -10.42 5.72
N LEU A 281 -14.95 -11.38 6.03
CA LEU A 281 -15.22 -12.48 6.94
C LEU A 281 -14.87 -12.13 8.39
N THR A 282 -13.66 -11.61 8.62
CA THR A 282 -13.19 -11.22 9.95
C THR A 282 -12.05 -10.21 9.86
N THR A 283 -11.84 -9.50 10.97
CA THR A 283 -10.75 -8.56 11.17
C THR A 283 -10.11 -8.84 12.52
N ILE A 284 -8.77 -8.81 12.58
CA ILE A 284 -7.96 -9.07 13.77
C ILE A 284 -7.05 -7.86 13.98
N SER A 285 -7.12 -7.23 15.16
CA SER A 285 -6.16 -6.21 15.58
C SER A 285 -4.79 -6.87 15.83
N LEU A 286 -3.74 -6.26 15.29
CA LEU A 286 -2.35 -6.64 15.55
C LEU A 286 -1.71 -5.80 16.67
N ARG A 287 -2.44 -4.81 17.18
CA ARG A 287 -2.10 -4.00 18.35
C ARG A 287 -2.81 -4.55 19.58
#